data_AF-A0A2A2K7F6-F1
#
_entry.id   AF-A0A2A2K7F6-F1
#
_cell.length_a   1.000
_cell.length_b   1.000
_cell.length_c   1.000
_cell.angle_alpha   90.00
_cell.angle_beta   90.00
_cell.angle_gamma   90.00
#
_symmetry.space_group_name_H-M   'P 1'
#
loop_
_entity.id
_entity.type
_entity.pdbx_description
1 polymer ?
#
loop_
_entity_poly.entity_id
_entity_poly.type
_entity_poly.pdbx_seq_one_letter_code
_entity_poly.pdbx_strand_id
1 'polypeptide(L)'
;MTTSTDELDAVIAQCIELCGKDAERLPAEGQLQELRRLLEEYQCRMTPTAEDCRTNRRWAGQLQQLAERILRVPVNKVPPSTISLALLILAEGIQIFGVDWFRDNVQLLVLTAHMNTVELRLLLDKPEAIPPESFAAFCSTLEFCIQCVETADFVPDEPALQLAKNIGEAVNFVVEFWTDCAQYNINLSNEVNACIYRLTICVVAVTGQNMIRPELFKKAAIMLVRECTRQLNSKQLQTSRHILTVLDEITDALRGNEDVKQELSDLMNRLHI
;
A
#
# COMPACT_ATOMS: atom_id res chain seq x y z
N MET A 1 25.20 14.43 -15.35
CA MET A 1 24.60 15.77 -15.39
C MET A 1 23.47 15.78 -14.38
N THR A 2 23.63 16.49 -13.27
CA THR A 2 22.59 16.63 -12.25
C THR A 2 21.58 17.67 -12.73
N THR A 3 20.49 17.21 -13.34
CA THR A 3 19.30 18.05 -13.58
C THR A 3 18.85 18.66 -12.26
N SER A 4 18.51 19.94 -12.23
CA SER A 4 17.97 20.57 -11.01
C SER A 4 16.54 20.07 -10.75
N THR A 5 16.05 20.14 -9.50
CA THR A 5 14.68 19.75 -9.15
C THR A 5 13.63 20.53 -9.96
N ASP A 6 13.93 21.79 -10.30
CA ASP A 6 13.05 22.64 -11.12
C ASP A 6 12.96 22.19 -12.58
N GLU A 7 14.05 21.67 -13.14
CA GLU A 7 14.05 21.06 -14.49
C GLU A 7 13.23 19.78 -14.51
N LEU A 8 13.36 18.95 -13.47
CA LEU A 8 12.58 17.70 -13.36
C LEU A 8 11.08 18.00 -13.20
N ASP A 9 10.73 19.03 -12.44
CA ASP A 9 9.37 19.53 -12.29
C ASP A 9 8.73 19.93 -13.63
N ALA A 10 9.48 20.64 -14.48
CA ALA A 10 9.01 21.04 -15.80
C ALA A 10 8.81 19.83 -16.73
N VAL A 11 9.73 18.85 -16.66
CA VAL A 11 9.64 17.60 -17.45
C VAL A 11 8.44 16.76 -17.02
N ILE A 12 8.17 16.64 -15.71
CA ILE A 12 6.99 15.93 -15.19
C ILE A 12 5.70 16.60 -15.67
N ALA A 13 5.61 17.93 -15.54
CA ALA A 13 4.44 18.68 -16.00
C ALA A 13 4.18 18.45 -17.50
N GLN A 14 5.22 18.53 -18.33
CA GLN A 14 5.12 18.26 -19.76
C GLN A 14 4.70 16.81 -20.06
N CYS A 15 5.22 15.84 -19.30
CA CYS A 15 4.86 14.44 -19.47
C CYS A 15 3.38 14.18 -19.15
N ILE A 16 2.87 14.79 -18.07
CA ILE A 16 1.45 14.72 -17.69
C ILE A 16 0.56 15.36 -18.76
N GLU A 17 0.94 16.53 -19.28
CA GLU A 17 0.23 17.17 -20.39
C GLU A 17 0.18 16.28 -21.63
N LEU A 18 1.29 15.62 -21.97
CA LEU A 18 1.35 14.69 -23.11
C LEU A 18 0.45 13.47 -22.89
N CYS A 19 0.39 12.93 -21.67
CA CYS A 19 -0.55 11.87 -21.32
C CYS A 19 -2.01 12.36 -21.40
N GLY A 20 -2.27 13.62 -21.03
CA GLY A 20 -3.59 14.25 -21.05
C GLY A 20 -4.06 14.80 -22.40
N LYS A 21 -3.18 14.86 -23.41
CA LYS A 21 -3.39 15.61 -24.66
C LYS A 21 -4.60 15.16 -25.48
N ASP A 22 -4.86 13.87 -25.52
CA ASP A 22 -6.05 13.30 -26.18
C ASP A 22 -7.02 12.84 -25.10
N ALA A 23 -8.14 13.54 -24.95
CA ALA A 23 -9.15 13.22 -23.95
C ALA A 23 -9.92 11.93 -24.28
N GLU A 24 -9.97 11.53 -25.56
CA GLU A 24 -10.73 10.38 -26.03
C GLU A 24 -9.91 9.09 -26.01
N ARG A 25 -8.59 9.18 -25.87
CA ARG A 25 -7.68 8.04 -25.86
C ARG A 25 -6.91 7.92 -24.55
N LEU A 26 -6.71 6.67 -24.12
CA LEU A 26 -5.80 6.37 -23.03
C LEU A 26 -4.35 6.66 -23.44
N PRO A 27 -3.50 7.13 -22.51
CA PRO A 27 -2.08 7.26 -22.78
C PRO A 27 -1.47 5.91 -23.16
N ALA A 28 -0.45 5.92 -24.02
CA ALA A 28 0.29 4.71 -24.32
C ALA A 28 1.05 4.23 -23.07
N GLU A 29 1.20 2.91 -22.94
CA GLU A 29 1.87 2.30 -21.77
C GLU A 29 3.27 2.89 -21.51
N GLY A 30 4.07 3.08 -22.56
CA GLY A 30 5.40 3.67 -22.44
C GLY A 30 5.40 5.12 -21.92
N GLN A 31 4.32 5.88 -22.13
CA GLN A 31 4.19 7.23 -21.56
C GLN A 31 3.94 7.17 -20.05
N LEU A 32 3.10 6.23 -19.61
CA LEU A 32 2.83 6.02 -18.18
C LEU A 32 4.05 5.47 -17.44
N GLN A 33 4.79 4.56 -18.08
CA GLN A 33 6.06 4.05 -17.53
C GLN A 33 7.09 5.18 -17.35
N GLU A 34 7.23 6.05 -18.34
CA GLU A 34 8.15 7.19 -18.23
C GLU A 34 7.69 8.19 -17.17
N LEU A 35 6.39 8.47 -17.09
CA LEU A 35 5.85 9.34 -16.04
C LEU A 35 6.14 8.77 -14.64
N ARG A 36 5.89 7.47 -14.42
CA ARG A 36 6.21 6.79 -13.17
C ARG A 36 7.70 6.92 -12.84
N ARG A 37 8.59 6.63 -13.80
CA ARG A 37 10.04 6.74 -13.64
C ARG A 37 10.47 8.15 -13.22
N LEU A 38 9.88 9.19 -13.82
CA LEU A 38 10.17 10.59 -13.47
C LEU A 38 9.70 10.94 -12.06
N LEU A 39 8.55 10.41 -11.62
CA LEU A 39 8.04 10.61 -10.26
C LEU A 39 8.92 9.92 -9.21
N GLU A 40 9.34 8.67 -9.47
CA GLU A 40 10.30 7.94 -8.61
C GLU A 40 11.63 8.72 -8.49
N GLU A 41 12.15 9.21 -9.62
CA GLU A 41 13.36 10.04 -9.65
C GLU A 41 13.18 11.33 -8.85
N TYR A 42 12.00 11.94 -8.91
CA TYR A 42 11.67 13.15 -8.16
C TYR A 42 11.60 12.88 -6.65
N GLN A 43 10.94 11.78 -6.25
CA GLN A 43 10.86 11.35 -4.85
C GLN A 43 12.27 11.14 -4.26
N CYS A 44 13.17 10.48 -4.99
CA CYS A 44 14.54 10.23 -4.55
C CYS A 44 15.37 11.50 -4.33
N ARG A 45 15.02 12.59 -5.00
CA ARG A 45 15.72 13.89 -4.93
C ARG A 45 15.09 14.84 -3.90
N MET A 46 13.90 14.55 -3.41
CA MET A 46 13.23 15.38 -2.40
C MET A 46 13.93 15.24 -1.04
N THR A 47 14.26 16.37 -0.42
CA THR A 47 14.72 16.40 0.97
C THR A 47 13.51 16.51 1.91
N PRO A 48 13.53 15.83 3.08
CA PRO A 48 12.38 15.79 3.99
C PRO A 48 11.87 17.16 4.44
N THR A 49 12.72 18.18 4.46
CA THR A 49 12.44 19.51 5.03
C THR A 49 11.62 20.45 4.14
N ALA A 50 11.26 20.06 2.91
CA ALA A 50 10.49 20.89 1.98
C ALA A 50 8.97 20.62 2.06
N GLU A 51 8.38 20.65 3.25
CA GLU A 51 6.94 20.38 3.47
C GLU A 51 6.03 21.44 2.83
N ASP A 52 6.42 22.72 2.86
CA ASP A 52 5.57 23.85 2.43
C ASP A 52 5.31 23.94 0.90
N CYS A 53 6.02 23.18 0.07
CA CYS A 53 5.97 23.32 -1.40
C CYS A 53 5.36 22.13 -2.15
N ARG A 54 4.96 21.05 -1.46
CA ARG A 54 4.60 19.79 -2.12
C ARG A 54 3.28 19.88 -2.89
N THR A 55 2.21 20.35 -2.26
CA THR A 55 0.87 20.42 -2.90
C THR A 55 0.68 21.60 -3.84
N ASN A 56 1.57 22.62 -3.80
CA ASN A 56 1.51 23.82 -4.65
C ASN A 56 2.13 23.61 -6.05
N ARG A 57 2.50 22.38 -6.42
CA ARG A 57 3.04 22.06 -7.74
C ARG A 57 1.93 22.09 -8.78
N ARG A 58 2.18 22.78 -9.91
CA ARG A 58 1.21 22.95 -11.01
C ARG A 58 0.65 21.63 -11.55
N TRP A 59 1.44 20.56 -11.48
CA TRP A 59 1.11 19.26 -12.03
C TRP A 59 0.43 18.30 -11.04
N ALA A 60 0.34 18.64 -9.76
CA ALA A 60 -0.25 17.77 -8.72
C ALA A 60 -1.73 17.45 -9.01
N GLY A 61 -2.53 18.48 -9.33
CA GLY A 61 -3.95 18.29 -9.70
C GLY A 61 -4.12 17.65 -11.08
N GLN A 62 -3.22 17.93 -12.03
CA GLN A 62 -3.25 17.29 -13.35
C GLN A 62 -2.96 15.79 -13.26
N LEU A 63 -2.06 15.39 -12.34
CA LEU A 63 -1.77 13.99 -12.08
C LEU A 63 -3.00 13.25 -11.53
N GLN A 64 -3.73 13.86 -10.59
CA GLN A 64 -4.99 13.33 -10.08
C GLN A 64 -6.03 13.16 -11.20
N GLN A 65 -6.21 14.18 -12.03
CA GLN A 65 -7.14 14.13 -13.16
C GLN A 65 -6.77 13.03 -14.16
N LEU A 66 -5.48 12.86 -14.44
CA LEU A 66 -4.99 11.80 -15.32
C LEU A 66 -5.30 10.41 -14.73
N ALA A 67 -4.98 10.19 -13.46
CA ALA A 67 -5.22 8.92 -12.79
C ALA A 67 -6.72 8.62 -12.69
N GLU A 68 -7.54 9.59 -12.29
CA GLU A 68 -9.00 9.47 -12.21
C GLU A 68 -9.60 9.09 -13.57
N ARG A 69 -9.14 9.74 -14.64
CA ARG A 69 -9.59 9.43 -16.01
C ARG A 69 -9.31 7.98 -16.37
N ILE A 70 -8.11 7.47 -16.08
CA ILE A 70 -7.72 6.09 -16.39
C ILE A 70 -8.55 5.11 -15.55
N LEU A 71 -8.64 5.32 -14.23
CA LEU A 71 -9.32 4.42 -13.30
C LEU A 71 -10.84 4.35 -13.51
N ARG A 72 -11.46 5.39 -14.09
CA ARG A 72 -12.89 5.40 -14.42
C ARG A 72 -13.23 4.68 -15.73
N VAL A 73 -12.25 4.36 -16.57
CA VAL A 73 -12.53 3.62 -17.79
C VAL A 73 -12.93 2.18 -17.41
N PRO A 74 -14.05 1.65 -17.95
CA PRO A 74 -14.46 0.28 -17.68
C PRO A 74 -13.31 -0.71 -17.94
N VAL A 75 -13.04 -1.60 -16.99
CA VAL A 75 -11.88 -2.52 -17.01
C VAL A 75 -11.76 -3.31 -18.32
N ASN A 76 -12.89 -3.68 -18.94
CA ASN A 76 -12.93 -4.39 -20.22
C ASN A 76 -12.50 -3.56 -21.45
N LYS A 77 -12.26 -2.25 -21.28
CA LYS A 77 -11.81 -1.32 -22.31
C LYS A 77 -10.39 -0.79 -22.05
N VAL A 78 -9.73 -1.28 -21.00
CA VAL A 78 -8.40 -0.83 -20.58
C VAL A 78 -7.43 -2.02 -20.69
N PRO A 79 -6.24 -1.83 -21.29
CA PRO A 79 -5.20 -2.85 -21.19
C PRO A 79 -4.88 -3.13 -19.71
N PRO A 80 -4.76 -4.39 -19.27
CA PRO A 80 -4.57 -4.71 -17.85
C PRO A 80 -3.41 -3.96 -17.18
N SER A 81 -2.28 -3.80 -17.88
CA SER A 81 -1.10 -3.07 -17.41
C SER A 81 -1.37 -1.59 -17.09
N THR A 82 -2.38 -0.98 -17.72
CA THR A 82 -2.66 0.46 -17.62
C THR A 82 -3.26 0.84 -16.27
N ILE A 83 -4.15 0.01 -15.72
CA ILE A 83 -4.72 0.23 -14.37
C ILE A 83 -3.62 0.11 -13.32
N SER A 84 -2.82 -0.96 -13.38
CA SER A 84 -1.71 -1.16 -12.44
C SER A 84 -0.72 0.01 -12.51
N LEU A 85 -0.36 0.49 -13.70
CA LEU A 85 0.52 1.67 -13.86
C LEU A 85 -0.11 2.95 -13.30
N ALA A 86 -1.40 3.18 -13.48
CA ALA A 86 -2.08 4.34 -12.90
C ALA A 86 -2.07 4.30 -11.36
N LEU A 87 -2.25 3.13 -10.76
CA LEU A 87 -2.14 2.96 -9.31
C LEU A 87 -0.72 3.15 -8.81
N LEU A 88 0.29 2.68 -9.55
CA LEU A 88 1.69 2.92 -9.21
C LEU A 88 2.03 4.41 -9.27
N ILE A 89 1.56 5.12 -10.29
CA ILE A 89 1.68 6.58 -10.39
C ILE A 89 1.00 7.28 -9.20
N LEU A 90 -0.18 6.82 -8.76
CA LEU A 90 -0.83 7.34 -7.57
C LEU A 90 -0.03 7.04 -6.29
N ALA A 91 0.58 5.86 -6.19
CA ALA A 91 1.45 5.50 -5.07
C ALA A 91 2.66 6.45 -4.99
N GLU A 92 3.31 6.74 -6.12
CA GLU A 92 4.39 7.75 -6.16
C GLU A 92 3.89 9.14 -5.75
N GLY A 93 2.72 9.55 -6.28
CA GLY A 93 2.09 10.82 -5.90
C GLY A 93 1.79 10.92 -4.41
N ILE A 94 1.29 9.85 -3.79
CA ILE A 94 1.06 9.76 -2.34
C ILE A 94 2.35 10.01 -1.56
N GLN A 95 3.46 9.38 -1.97
CA GLN A 95 4.75 9.57 -1.30
C GLN A 95 5.30 11.00 -1.45
N ILE A 96 5.03 11.64 -2.59
CA ILE A 96 5.46 13.00 -2.88
C ILE A 96 4.63 14.03 -2.12
N PHE A 97 3.30 13.92 -2.17
CA PHE A 97 2.36 14.96 -1.75
C PHE A 97 1.74 14.74 -0.38
N GLY A 98 1.73 13.51 0.13
CA GLY A 98 1.18 13.17 1.44
C GLY A 98 -0.34 13.24 1.52
N VAL A 99 -0.84 13.27 2.77
CA VAL A 99 -2.27 13.12 3.12
C VAL A 99 -3.13 14.20 2.47
N ASP A 100 -2.71 15.46 2.50
CA ASP A 100 -3.48 16.59 2.00
C ASP A 100 -3.70 16.62 0.49
N TRP A 101 -3.00 15.78 -0.28
CA TRP A 101 -3.13 15.76 -1.74
C TRP A 101 -4.57 15.52 -2.18
N PHE A 102 -5.31 14.66 -1.46
CA PHE A 102 -6.68 14.29 -1.80
C PHE A 102 -7.75 15.23 -1.22
N ARG A 103 -7.36 16.32 -0.55
CA ARG A 103 -8.29 17.24 0.12
C ARG A 103 -9.40 17.74 -0.81
N ASP A 104 -9.03 18.10 -2.05
CA ASP A 104 -9.97 18.59 -3.05
C ASP A 104 -10.62 17.47 -3.90
N ASN A 105 -10.20 16.21 -3.74
CA ASN A 105 -10.70 15.07 -4.51
C ASN A 105 -10.73 13.77 -3.69
N VAL A 106 -11.53 13.75 -2.63
CA VAL A 106 -11.73 12.58 -1.77
C VAL A 106 -12.30 11.37 -2.54
N GLN A 107 -13.08 11.62 -3.59
CA GLN A 107 -13.64 10.54 -4.42
C GLN A 107 -12.56 9.78 -5.19
N LEU A 108 -11.47 10.45 -5.60
CA LEU A 108 -10.32 9.76 -6.17
C LEU A 108 -9.62 8.88 -5.12
N LEU A 109 -9.55 9.28 -3.86
CA LEU A 109 -9.00 8.44 -2.78
C LEU A 109 -9.83 7.16 -2.61
N VAL A 110 -11.16 7.29 -2.58
CA VAL A 110 -12.09 6.15 -2.52
C VAL A 110 -11.90 5.22 -3.74
N LEU A 111 -11.85 5.80 -4.95
CA LEU A 111 -11.63 5.04 -6.18
C LEU A 111 -10.27 4.33 -6.18
N THR A 112 -9.23 4.98 -5.66
CA THR A 112 -7.89 4.40 -5.52
C THR A 112 -7.93 3.18 -4.61
N ALA A 113 -8.54 3.28 -3.42
CA ALA A 113 -8.68 2.14 -2.51
C ALA A 113 -9.46 0.97 -3.14
N HIS A 114 -10.55 1.29 -3.85
CA HIS A 114 -11.35 0.28 -4.53
C HIS A 114 -10.57 -0.44 -5.64
N MET A 115 -9.94 0.32 -6.54
CA MET A 115 -9.17 -0.25 -7.66
C MET A 115 -7.94 -1.00 -7.17
N ASN A 116 -7.27 -0.51 -6.11
CA ASN A 116 -6.16 -1.20 -5.47
C ASN A 116 -6.58 -2.55 -4.87
N THR A 117 -7.80 -2.65 -4.34
CA THR A 117 -8.37 -3.93 -3.88
C THR A 117 -8.50 -4.93 -5.03
N VAL A 118 -8.99 -4.48 -6.18
CA VAL A 118 -9.13 -5.33 -7.38
C VAL A 118 -7.75 -5.77 -7.89
N GLU A 119 -6.80 -4.86 -8.01
CA GLU A 119 -5.45 -5.16 -8.50
C GLU A 119 -4.68 -6.09 -7.56
N LEU A 120 -4.82 -5.94 -6.24
CA LEU A 120 -4.24 -6.87 -5.28
C LEU A 120 -4.78 -8.30 -5.49
N ARG A 121 -6.09 -8.45 -5.73
CA ARG A 121 -6.68 -9.78 -6.00
C ARG A 121 -6.11 -10.40 -7.28
N LEU A 122 -5.95 -9.62 -8.34
CA LEU A 122 -5.34 -10.09 -9.59
C LEU A 122 -3.87 -10.45 -9.41
N LEU A 123 -3.12 -9.65 -8.66
CA LEU A 123 -1.69 -9.85 -8.43
C LEU A 123 -1.42 -11.13 -7.64
N LEU A 124 -2.29 -11.44 -6.68
CA LEU A 124 -2.16 -12.59 -5.79
C LEU A 124 -2.72 -13.90 -6.40
N ASP A 125 -3.31 -13.87 -7.59
CA ASP A 125 -3.78 -15.08 -8.31
C ASP A 125 -2.64 -16.05 -8.65
N LYS A 126 -1.40 -15.54 -8.79
CA LYS A 126 -0.20 -16.32 -9.13
C LYS A 126 0.92 -16.08 -8.11
N PRO A 127 0.96 -16.83 -6.99
CA PRO A 127 1.90 -16.63 -5.89
C PRO A 127 3.37 -16.54 -6.32
N GLU A 128 3.78 -17.40 -7.26
CA GLU A 128 5.15 -17.53 -7.76
C GLU A 128 5.62 -16.37 -8.65
N ALA A 129 4.71 -15.51 -9.10
CA ALA A 129 4.99 -14.44 -10.05
C ALA A 129 4.70 -13.04 -9.48
N ILE A 130 4.49 -12.91 -8.16
CA ILE A 130 4.19 -11.62 -7.53
C ILE A 130 5.41 -10.69 -7.66
N PRO A 131 5.29 -9.55 -8.36
CA PRO A 131 6.34 -8.53 -8.43
C PRO A 131 6.41 -7.79 -7.10
N PRO A 132 7.51 -7.90 -6.32
CA PRO A 132 7.55 -7.37 -4.95
C PRO A 132 7.39 -5.86 -4.88
N GLU A 133 7.95 -5.10 -5.83
CA GLU A 133 7.86 -3.63 -5.86
C GLU A 133 6.41 -3.15 -6.03
N SER A 134 5.69 -3.69 -7.02
CA SER A 134 4.28 -3.32 -7.23
C SER A 134 3.40 -3.74 -6.05
N PHE A 135 3.65 -4.93 -5.49
CA PHE A 135 2.92 -5.40 -4.32
C PHE A 135 3.16 -4.51 -3.09
N ALA A 136 4.41 -4.09 -2.86
CA ALA A 136 4.77 -3.16 -1.79
C ALA A 136 4.10 -1.79 -1.96
N ALA A 137 4.05 -1.27 -3.19
CA ALA A 137 3.35 -0.02 -3.50
C ALA A 137 1.85 -0.13 -3.19
N PHE A 138 1.20 -1.22 -3.61
CA PHE A 138 -0.22 -1.45 -3.35
C PHE A 138 -0.53 -1.63 -1.85
N CYS A 139 0.33 -2.32 -1.09
CA CYS A 139 0.20 -2.41 0.36
C CYS A 139 0.36 -1.02 1.02
N SER A 140 1.35 -0.24 0.59
CA SER A 140 1.60 1.12 1.11
C SER A 140 0.45 2.08 0.79
N THR A 141 -0.23 1.93 -0.35
CA THR A 141 -1.45 2.67 -0.67
C THR A 141 -2.58 2.35 0.31
N LEU A 142 -2.75 1.09 0.73
CA LEU A 142 -3.75 0.74 1.77
C LEU A 142 -3.39 1.33 3.13
N GLU A 143 -2.11 1.28 3.51
CA GLU A 143 -1.61 1.91 4.74
C GLU A 143 -1.84 3.43 4.74
N PHE A 144 -1.68 4.07 3.59
CA PHE A 144 -2.01 5.48 3.44
C PHE A 144 -3.52 5.73 3.56
N CYS A 145 -4.35 4.93 2.90
CA CYS A 145 -5.79 5.09 2.96
C CYS A 145 -6.33 4.91 4.39
N ILE A 146 -5.78 3.97 5.17
CA ILE A 146 -6.20 3.79 6.57
C ILE A 146 -5.76 4.97 7.45
N GLN A 147 -4.57 5.52 7.22
CA GLN A 147 -4.14 6.75 7.88
C GLN A 147 -5.09 7.92 7.57
N CYS A 148 -5.54 8.06 6.33
CA CYS A 148 -6.51 9.09 5.95
C CYS A 148 -7.85 8.92 6.69
N VAL A 149 -8.37 7.69 6.83
CA VAL A 149 -9.62 7.44 7.56
C VAL A 149 -9.53 7.88 9.03
N GLU A 150 -8.35 7.73 9.64
CA GLU A 150 -8.18 7.94 11.08
C GLU A 150 -7.73 9.36 11.45
N THR A 151 -6.97 10.01 10.57
CA THR A 151 -6.29 11.26 10.91
C THR A 151 -6.68 12.45 10.04
N ALA A 152 -7.28 12.23 8.86
CA ALA A 152 -7.56 13.32 7.93
C ALA A 152 -8.93 13.98 8.22
N ASP A 153 -8.88 15.25 8.59
CA ASP A 153 -10.07 16.07 8.91
C ASP A 153 -10.98 16.34 7.69
N PHE A 154 -10.43 16.20 6.48
CA PHE A 154 -11.14 16.49 5.24
C PHE A 154 -11.95 15.31 4.69
N VAL A 155 -11.81 14.10 5.26
CA VAL A 155 -12.52 12.91 4.79
C VAL A 155 -13.87 12.83 5.52
N PRO A 156 -15.01 13.06 4.84
CA PRO A 156 -16.33 12.99 5.48
C PRO A 156 -16.72 11.54 5.79
N ASP A 157 -17.70 11.35 6.68
CA ASP A 157 -18.13 10.03 7.18
C ASP A 157 -18.47 9.02 6.07
N GLU A 158 -19.21 9.44 5.03
CA GLU A 158 -19.64 8.53 3.96
C GLU A 158 -18.44 8.01 3.14
N PRO A 159 -17.54 8.86 2.60
CA PRO A 159 -16.26 8.38 2.04
C PRO A 159 -15.39 7.58 3.02
N ALA A 160 -15.32 7.96 4.30
CA ALA A 160 -14.55 7.22 5.31
C ALA A 160 -15.08 5.79 5.47
N LEU A 161 -16.40 5.60 5.51
CA LEU A 161 -17.04 4.28 5.58
C LEU A 161 -16.74 3.44 4.33
N GLN A 162 -16.79 4.06 3.15
CA GLN A 162 -16.45 3.37 1.89
C GLN A 162 -14.98 2.97 1.84
N LEU A 163 -14.07 3.84 2.31
CA LEU A 163 -12.65 3.52 2.45
C LEU A 163 -12.44 2.35 3.40
N ALA A 164 -13.00 2.42 4.62
CA ALA A 164 -12.90 1.36 5.62
C ALA A 164 -13.39 0.01 5.07
N LYS A 165 -14.49 0.01 4.32
CA LYS A 165 -15.00 -1.20 3.65
C LYS A 165 -14.01 -1.74 2.62
N ASN A 166 -13.54 -0.91 1.69
CA ASN A 166 -12.60 -1.33 0.64
C ASN A 166 -11.28 -1.85 1.25
N ILE A 167 -10.73 -1.13 2.23
CA ILE A 167 -9.49 -1.53 2.94
C ILE A 167 -9.72 -2.86 3.64
N GLY A 168 -10.82 -3.01 4.39
CA GLY A 168 -11.15 -4.27 5.06
C GLY A 168 -11.26 -5.44 4.08
N GLU A 169 -11.92 -5.25 2.93
CA GLU A 169 -12.00 -6.27 1.88
C GLU A 169 -10.62 -6.66 1.31
N ALA A 170 -9.74 -5.69 1.08
CA ALA A 170 -8.39 -5.95 0.59
C ALA A 170 -7.54 -6.68 1.62
N VAL A 171 -7.52 -6.19 2.86
CA VAL A 171 -6.71 -6.75 3.95
C VAL A 171 -7.14 -8.18 4.26
N ASN A 172 -8.46 -8.45 4.36
CA ASN A 172 -8.94 -9.82 4.56
C ASN A 172 -8.49 -10.75 3.44
N PHE A 173 -8.53 -10.29 2.18
CA PHE A 173 -8.08 -11.09 1.06
C PHE A 173 -6.57 -11.38 1.11
N VAL A 174 -5.74 -10.35 1.38
CA VAL A 174 -4.28 -10.50 1.48
C VAL A 174 -3.88 -11.41 2.64
N VAL A 175 -4.53 -11.27 3.80
CA VAL A 175 -4.26 -12.11 4.97
C VAL A 175 -4.73 -13.55 4.74
N GLU A 176 -5.90 -13.75 4.12
CA GLU A 176 -6.40 -15.07 3.76
C GLU A 176 -5.42 -15.78 2.81
N PHE A 177 -5.03 -15.10 1.73
CA PHE A 177 -4.00 -15.56 0.81
C PHE A 177 -2.70 -15.97 1.53
N TRP A 178 -2.23 -15.15 2.47
CA TRP A 178 -0.99 -15.45 3.22
C TRP A 178 -1.11 -16.71 4.06
N THR A 179 -2.23 -16.84 4.79
CA THR A 179 -2.48 -18.01 5.64
C THR A 179 -2.69 -19.28 4.81
N ASP A 180 -3.33 -19.17 3.65
CA ASP A 180 -3.53 -20.28 2.73
C ASP A 180 -2.20 -20.73 2.12
N CYS A 181 -1.34 -19.79 1.70
CA CYS A 181 0.00 -20.14 1.21
C CYS A 181 0.78 -20.95 2.25
N ALA A 182 0.75 -20.55 3.52
CA ALA A 182 1.39 -21.31 4.59
C ALA A 182 0.74 -22.68 4.82
N GLN A 183 -0.60 -22.77 4.78
CA GLN A 183 -1.33 -24.02 4.94
C GLN A 183 -1.01 -25.03 3.83
N TYR A 184 -0.84 -24.55 2.59
CA TYR A 184 -0.56 -25.36 1.41
C TYR A 184 0.93 -25.46 1.06
N ASN A 185 1.83 -24.98 1.94
CA ASN A 185 3.28 -24.96 1.74
C ASN A 185 3.73 -24.26 0.43
N ILE A 186 3.02 -23.21 0.03
CA ILE A 186 3.39 -22.32 -1.07
C ILE A 186 4.38 -21.30 -0.52
N ASN A 187 5.61 -21.33 -1.04
CA ASN A 187 6.67 -20.43 -0.60
C ASN A 187 6.56 -19.07 -1.31
N LEU A 188 6.22 -18.04 -0.55
CA LEU A 188 6.31 -16.65 -1.00
C LEU A 188 7.74 -16.12 -0.86
N SER A 189 8.11 -15.12 -1.67
CA SER A 189 9.38 -14.43 -1.50
C SER A 189 9.45 -13.70 -0.15
N ASN A 190 10.67 -13.41 0.32
CA ASN A 190 10.86 -12.74 1.61
C ASN A 190 10.27 -11.32 1.59
N GLU A 191 10.39 -10.64 0.45
CA GLU A 191 9.90 -9.29 0.22
C GLU A 191 8.38 -9.24 0.29
N VAL A 192 7.69 -10.21 -0.34
CA VAL A 192 6.23 -10.32 -0.28
C VAL A 192 5.76 -10.63 1.14
N ASN A 193 6.40 -11.58 1.83
CA ASN A 193 6.09 -11.87 3.24
C ASN A 193 6.25 -10.63 4.13
N ALA A 194 7.34 -9.88 3.96
CA ALA A 194 7.59 -8.66 4.72
C ALA A 194 6.52 -7.58 4.46
N CYS A 195 6.03 -7.45 3.22
CA CYS A 195 4.95 -6.53 2.88
C CYS A 195 3.63 -6.90 3.56
N ILE A 196 3.23 -8.18 3.51
CA ILE A 196 2.01 -8.66 4.16
C ILE A 196 2.09 -8.47 5.68
N TYR A 197 3.23 -8.84 6.27
CA TYR A 197 3.52 -8.65 7.68
C TYR A 197 3.35 -7.19 8.11
N ARG A 198 3.97 -6.25 7.37
CA ARG A 198 3.90 -4.81 7.66
C ARG A 198 2.48 -4.27 7.51
N LEU A 199 1.78 -4.63 6.43
CA LEU A 199 0.39 -4.23 6.20
C LEU A 199 -0.51 -4.71 7.35
N THR A 200 -0.38 -5.98 7.73
CA THR A 200 -1.21 -6.58 8.80
C THR A 200 -0.96 -5.88 10.13
N ILE A 201 0.30 -5.61 10.49
CA ILE A 201 0.63 -4.86 11.72
C ILE A 201 0.09 -3.44 11.65
N CYS A 202 0.25 -2.74 10.54
CA CYS A 202 -0.25 -1.37 10.38
C CYS A 202 -1.76 -1.31 10.60
N VAL A 203 -2.52 -2.20 9.96
CA VAL A 203 -3.98 -2.25 10.10
C VAL A 203 -4.39 -2.55 11.54
N VAL A 204 -3.70 -3.49 12.20
CA VAL A 204 -4.02 -3.87 13.57
C VAL A 204 -3.65 -2.78 14.57
N ALA A 205 -2.52 -2.10 14.38
CA ALA A 205 -2.10 -1.00 15.25
C ALA A 205 -3.09 0.17 15.21
N VAL A 206 -3.74 0.36 14.05
CA VAL A 206 -4.66 1.46 13.82
C VAL A 206 -6.09 1.10 14.25
N THR A 207 -6.57 -0.10 13.91
CA THR A 207 -8.00 -0.46 14.06
C THR A 207 -8.25 -1.52 15.12
N GLY A 208 -7.21 -1.98 15.82
CA GLY A 208 -7.22 -3.26 16.51
C GLY A 208 -7.46 -4.40 15.51
N GLN A 209 -8.05 -5.50 15.95
CA GLN A 209 -8.39 -6.61 15.04
C GLN A 209 -9.66 -6.37 14.19
N ASN A 210 -10.31 -5.21 14.27
CA ASN A 210 -11.69 -5.03 13.76
C ASN A 210 -11.83 -5.13 12.24
N MET A 211 -10.79 -4.77 11.48
CA MET A 211 -10.81 -4.89 10.02
C MET A 211 -10.51 -6.31 9.52
N ILE A 212 -10.05 -7.23 10.38
CA ILE A 212 -9.70 -8.60 10.00
C ILE A 212 -10.72 -9.55 10.65
N ARG A 213 -11.25 -10.48 9.87
CA ARG A 213 -12.17 -11.50 10.41
C ARG A 213 -11.51 -12.24 11.59
N PRO A 214 -12.17 -12.40 12.76
CA PRO A 214 -11.53 -12.95 13.96
C PRO A 214 -10.89 -14.33 13.78
N GLU A 215 -11.56 -15.23 13.05
CA GLU A 215 -11.05 -16.56 12.71
C GLU A 215 -9.80 -16.50 11.83
N LEU A 216 -9.72 -15.50 10.95
CA LEU A 216 -8.58 -15.26 10.08
C LEU A 216 -7.43 -14.62 10.85
N PHE A 217 -7.73 -13.67 11.74
CA PHE A 217 -6.72 -13.01 12.56
C PHE A 217 -5.98 -14.00 13.47
N LYS A 218 -6.66 -15.02 14.01
CA LYS A 218 -5.98 -16.09 14.77
C LYS A 218 -4.90 -16.81 13.95
N LYS A 219 -5.19 -17.13 12.68
CA LYS A 219 -4.20 -17.74 11.77
C LYS A 219 -3.09 -16.75 11.43
N ALA A 220 -3.45 -15.50 11.16
CA ALA A 220 -2.51 -14.43 10.86
C ALA A 220 -1.56 -14.14 12.03
N ALA A 221 -2.05 -14.16 13.27
CA ALA A 221 -1.25 -13.93 14.47
C ALA A 221 -0.10 -14.95 14.61
N ILE A 222 -0.36 -16.22 14.30
CA ILE A 222 0.69 -17.25 14.21
C ILE A 222 1.73 -16.87 13.16
N MET A 223 1.27 -16.40 12.00
CA MET A 223 2.14 -16.00 10.90
C MET A 223 2.98 -14.76 11.23
N LEU A 224 2.42 -13.78 11.93
CA LEU A 224 3.12 -12.60 12.43
C LEU A 224 4.26 -12.99 13.38
N VAL A 225 4.00 -13.88 14.35
CA VAL A 225 5.03 -14.36 15.29
C VAL A 225 6.18 -15.06 14.56
N ARG A 226 5.84 -15.95 13.62
CA ARG A 226 6.83 -16.71 12.83
C ARG A 226 7.66 -15.81 11.92
N GLU A 227 7.01 -14.89 11.22
CA GLU A 227 7.66 -13.96 10.31
C GLU A 227 8.55 -12.96 11.08
N CYS A 228 8.10 -12.46 12.22
CA CYS A 228 8.93 -11.64 13.11
C CYS A 228 10.17 -12.41 13.59
N THR A 229 10.00 -13.67 14.01
CA THR A 229 11.10 -14.54 14.44
C THR A 229 12.12 -14.74 13.31
N ARG A 230 11.64 -14.99 12.08
CA ARG A 230 12.48 -15.11 10.88
C ARG A 230 13.26 -13.83 10.58
N GLN A 231 12.62 -12.68 10.67
CA GLN A 231 13.26 -11.37 10.46
C GLN A 231 14.32 -11.08 11.53
N LEU A 232 14.05 -11.39 12.80
CA LEU A 232 15.04 -11.28 13.88
C LEU A 232 16.27 -12.17 13.64
N ASN A 233 16.05 -13.42 13.21
CA ASN A 233 17.14 -14.34 12.85
C ASN A 233 17.97 -13.82 11.67
N SER A 234 17.33 -13.10 10.74
CA SER A 234 17.95 -12.50 9.56
C SER A 234 18.54 -11.10 9.82
N LYS A 235 18.56 -10.63 11.08
CA LYS A 235 19.04 -9.31 11.51
C LYS A 235 18.28 -8.11 10.89
N GLN A 236 17.03 -8.31 10.45
CA GLN A 236 16.16 -7.25 9.95
C GLN A 236 15.39 -6.59 11.11
N LEU A 237 16.13 -5.99 12.04
CA LEU A 237 15.62 -5.57 13.37
C LEU A 237 14.61 -4.41 13.35
N GLN A 238 14.64 -3.55 12.32
CA GLN A 238 13.74 -2.39 12.24
C GLN A 238 12.31 -2.83 11.92
N THR A 239 12.15 -3.70 10.92
CA THR A 239 10.83 -4.22 10.52
C THR A 239 10.21 -5.10 11.60
N SER A 240 11.02 -5.95 12.24
CA SER A 240 10.52 -6.92 13.23
C SER A 240 9.98 -6.27 14.52
N ARG A 241 10.42 -5.04 14.85
CA ARG A 241 9.94 -4.34 16.05
C ARG A 241 8.55 -3.73 15.90
N HIS A 242 8.02 -3.63 14.69
CA HIS A 242 6.65 -3.15 14.51
C HIS A 242 5.63 -4.06 15.19
N ILE A 243 5.93 -5.36 15.39
CA ILE A 243 5.02 -6.27 16.11
C ILE A 243 4.68 -5.81 17.52
N LEU A 244 5.54 -4.98 18.13
CA LEU A 244 5.35 -4.47 19.48
C LEU A 244 4.11 -3.60 19.61
N THR A 245 3.69 -2.94 18.54
CA THR A 245 2.49 -2.09 18.56
C THR A 245 1.19 -2.88 18.55
N VAL A 246 1.25 -4.20 18.35
CA VAL A 246 0.08 -5.08 18.20
C VAL A 246 0.21 -6.37 19.02
N LEU A 247 1.16 -6.39 19.96
CA LEU A 247 1.53 -7.61 20.70
C LEU A 247 0.41 -8.06 21.63
N ASP A 248 -0.35 -7.12 22.19
CA ASP A 248 -1.48 -7.42 23.07
C ASP A 248 -2.60 -8.12 22.29
N GLU A 249 -2.94 -7.61 21.10
CA GLU A 249 -3.92 -8.21 20.19
C GLU A 249 -3.50 -9.62 19.75
N ILE A 250 -2.21 -9.81 19.44
CA ILE A 250 -1.65 -11.12 19.08
C ILE A 250 -1.75 -12.08 20.28
N THR A 251 -1.36 -11.64 21.46
CA THR A 251 -1.36 -12.45 22.68
C THR A 251 -2.78 -12.88 23.04
N ASP A 252 -3.75 -11.98 22.91
CA ASP A 252 -5.16 -12.26 23.14
C ASP A 252 -5.74 -13.23 22.10
N ALA A 253 -5.40 -13.06 20.82
CA ALA A 253 -5.85 -13.95 19.76
C ALA A 253 -5.28 -15.37 19.90
N LEU A 254 -4.05 -15.50 20.41
CA LEU A 254 -3.36 -16.78 20.60
C LEU A 254 -3.57 -17.40 21.98
N ARG A 255 -4.38 -16.77 22.85
CA ARG A 255 -4.65 -17.26 24.19
C ARG A 255 -5.22 -18.68 24.17
N GLY A 256 -4.51 -19.60 24.83
CA GLY A 256 -4.89 -21.03 24.90
C GLY A 256 -4.42 -21.87 23.72
N ASN A 257 -3.65 -21.32 22.78
CA ASN A 257 -3.00 -22.09 21.72
C ASN A 257 -1.62 -22.59 22.18
N GLU A 258 -1.57 -23.84 22.66
CA GLU A 258 -0.35 -24.43 23.21
C GLU A 258 0.76 -24.64 22.15
N ASP A 259 0.41 -24.78 20.87
CA ASP A 259 1.36 -25.03 19.78
C ASP A 259 2.31 -23.84 19.52
N VAL A 260 1.84 -22.62 19.84
CA VAL A 260 2.56 -21.36 19.57
C VAL A 260 2.99 -20.65 20.84
N LYS A 261 2.61 -21.18 22.00
CA LYS A 261 2.89 -20.57 23.31
C LYS A 261 4.38 -20.43 23.57
N GLN A 262 5.16 -21.46 23.24
CA GLN A 262 6.62 -21.41 23.36
C GLN A 262 7.23 -20.42 22.35
N GLU A 263 6.77 -20.45 21.09
CA GLU A 263 7.24 -19.52 20.04
C GLU A 263 7.00 -18.06 20.45
N LEU A 264 5.80 -17.74 20.97
CA LEU A 264 5.45 -16.40 21.45
C LEU A 264 6.28 -15.99 22.66
N SER A 265 6.44 -16.89 23.65
CA SER A 265 7.27 -16.60 24.83
C SER A 265 8.74 -16.36 24.46
N ASP A 266 9.30 -17.15 23.55
CA ASP A 266 10.66 -16.98 23.07
C ASP A 266 10.81 -15.67 22.29
N LEU A 267 9.79 -15.30 21.50
CA LEU A 267 9.78 -14.04 20.78
C LEU A 267 9.77 -12.84 21.75
N MET A 268 8.91 -12.85 22.77
CA MET A 268 8.86 -11.78 23.78
C MET A 268 10.21 -11.58 24.48
N ASN A 269 10.83 -12.68 24.93
CA ASN A 269 12.15 -12.66 25.55
C ASN A 269 13.22 -12.04 24.63
N ARG A 270 13.16 -12.36 23.33
CA ARG A 270 14.11 -11.84 22.32
C ARG A 270 13.88 -10.37 21.97
N LEU A 271 12.65 -9.88 22.13
CA LEU A 271 12.31 -8.47 21.93
C LEU A 271 12.67 -7.61 23.16
N HIS A 272 13.26 -8.20 24.20
CA HIS A 272 13.56 -7.56 25.49
C HIS A 272 12.32 -7.02 26.22
N ILE A 273 11.22 -7.76 26.13
CA ILE A 273 9.97 -7.51 26.85
C ILE A 273 9.78 -8.62 27.88
#